data_AF-A0A7G9QKS8-F1
#
_entry.id   AF-A0A7G9QKS8-F1
#
_cell.length_a   1.000
_cell.length_b   1.000
_cell.length_c   1.000
_cell.angle_alpha   90.00
_cell.angle_beta   90.00
_cell.angle_gamma   90.00
#
_symmetry.space_group_name_H-M   'P 1'
#
loop_
_entity.id
_entity.type
_entity.pdbx_description
1 polymer ?
#
loop_
_entity_poly.entity_id
_entity_poly.type
_entity_poly.pdbx_seq_one_letter_code
_entity_poly.pdbx_strand_id
1 'polypeptide(L)'
;MYPVVFDMGYRTDTVRQLIEVKESLHRVPNKGIGYGILRYLCGCDYRLSPGISFNYLGDFGSGLDNGQGSSLFRFSGDYHGSPVSGHRERDSVLSVSGLMVDGRMNLSINYSREQFHEETIQGLLSAYRSRLNSLIGILSSETGHHPTPVDLTFKGLEIEDVLKLDSSVGLEDVYPLSPLQQGLYYHWASSPTSEVYFEQMSYRVEGLLDVDKIESSYRSLVSRHAVLRTFFTQDYGDRLLQVVARSFSGDSVILMLPGIPISLFRISRRGTVPLALTCIRAHRCA
;
A
#
# COMPACT_ATOMS: atom_id res chain seq x y z
N MET A 1 -6.10 24.84 0.42
CA MET A 1 -7.29 24.01 0.71
C MET A 1 -7.90 23.60 -0.63
N TYR A 2 -8.36 22.36 -0.75
CA TYR A 2 -8.98 21.83 -1.97
C TYR A 2 -10.22 21.01 -1.57
N PRO A 3 -11.26 20.95 -2.42
CA PRO A 3 -12.46 20.18 -2.11
C PRO A 3 -12.17 18.68 -2.16
N VAL A 4 -12.75 17.95 -1.21
CA VAL A 4 -12.75 16.48 -1.18
C VAL A 4 -14.18 16.02 -1.02
N VAL A 5 -14.55 14.97 -1.76
CA VAL A 5 -15.84 14.31 -1.66
C VAL A 5 -15.60 12.93 -1.06
N PHE A 6 -16.30 12.62 0.03
CA PHE A 6 -16.27 11.30 0.64
C PHE A 6 -17.55 10.56 0.27
N ASP A 7 -17.41 9.39 -0.33
CA ASP A 7 -18.49 8.43 -0.41
C ASP A 7 -18.60 7.70 0.93
N MET A 8 -19.82 7.67 1.49
CA MET A 8 -20.13 7.03 2.76
C MET A 8 -21.01 5.78 2.54
N GLY A 9 -20.78 5.04 1.47
CA GLY A 9 -21.52 3.82 1.10
C GLY A 9 -21.29 2.63 2.04
N TYR A 10 -20.14 2.55 2.71
CA TYR A 10 -19.74 1.39 3.52
C TYR A 10 -19.94 1.61 5.03
N ARG A 11 -21.05 2.22 5.45
CA ARG A 11 -21.25 2.64 6.86
C ARG A 11 -21.17 1.51 7.88
N THR A 12 -21.56 0.30 7.48
CA THR A 12 -21.54 -0.90 8.32
C THR A 12 -20.17 -1.55 8.38
N ASP A 13 -19.36 -1.42 7.32
CA ASP A 13 -17.99 -1.93 7.25
C ASP A 13 -17.00 -0.78 7.46
N THR A 14 -16.58 -0.64 8.71
CA THR A 14 -15.74 0.48 9.12
C THR A 14 -14.34 0.41 8.52
N VAL A 15 -13.79 -0.78 8.31
CA VAL A 15 -12.45 -0.96 7.71
C VAL A 15 -12.52 -0.64 6.23
N ARG A 16 -13.54 -1.15 5.51
CA ARG A 16 -13.73 -0.81 4.10
C ARG A 16 -13.94 0.68 3.90
N GLN A 17 -14.75 1.34 4.75
CA GLN A 17 -14.97 2.77 4.66
C GLN A 17 -13.67 3.58 4.83
N LEU A 18 -12.75 3.13 5.68
CA LEU A 18 -11.45 3.78 5.86
C LEU A 18 -10.54 3.59 4.65
N ILE A 19 -10.55 2.40 4.05
CA ILE A 19 -9.83 2.10 2.81
C ILE A 19 -10.29 3.05 1.68
N GLU A 20 -11.60 3.24 1.52
CA GLU A 20 -12.13 4.18 0.51
C GLU A 20 -11.67 5.62 0.73
N VAL A 21 -11.66 6.07 1.98
CA VAL A 21 -11.20 7.43 2.33
C VAL A 21 -9.70 7.57 2.06
N LYS A 22 -8.88 6.57 2.42
CA LYS A 22 -7.45 6.52 2.12
C LYS A 22 -7.20 6.63 0.61
N GLU A 23 -7.86 5.77 -0.17
CA GLU A 23 -7.76 5.74 -1.64
C GLU A 23 -8.18 7.08 -2.26
N SER A 24 -9.32 7.62 -1.85
CA SER A 24 -9.84 8.90 -2.34
C SER A 24 -8.87 10.05 -2.10
N LEU A 25 -8.24 10.11 -0.92
CA LEU A 25 -7.27 11.15 -0.58
C LEU A 25 -5.95 10.97 -1.34
N HIS A 26 -5.47 9.75 -1.50
CA HIS A 26 -4.21 9.45 -2.20
C HIS A 26 -4.32 9.58 -3.72
N ARG A 27 -5.53 9.45 -4.29
CA ARG A 27 -5.79 9.71 -5.72
C ARG A 27 -5.58 11.18 -6.08
N VAL A 28 -5.68 12.10 -5.11
CA VAL A 28 -5.47 13.53 -5.36
C VAL A 28 -3.97 13.81 -5.58
N PRO A 29 -3.58 14.28 -6.78
CA PRO A 29 -2.17 14.53 -7.07
C PRO A 29 -1.63 15.67 -6.20
N ASN A 30 -0.40 15.52 -5.72
CA ASN A 30 0.38 16.55 -5.06
C ASN A 30 -0.38 17.24 -3.90
N LYS A 31 -1.18 16.47 -3.15
CA LYS A 31 -2.02 16.97 -2.04
C LYS A 31 -2.94 18.14 -2.46
N GLY A 32 -3.41 18.13 -3.70
CA GLY A 32 -4.43 19.05 -4.21
C GLY A 32 -3.96 20.49 -4.45
N ILE A 33 -2.65 20.76 -4.44
CA ILE A 33 -2.10 22.10 -4.72
C ILE A 33 -2.54 22.65 -6.08
N GLY A 34 -2.68 21.77 -7.08
CA GLY A 34 -3.10 22.12 -8.44
C GLY A 34 -4.48 22.76 -8.50
N TYR A 35 -5.39 22.44 -7.55
CA TYR A 35 -6.73 23.03 -7.53
C TYR A 35 -6.69 24.55 -7.38
N GLY A 36 -5.87 25.06 -6.45
CA GLY A 36 -5.73 26.51 -6.24
C GLY A 36 -5.08 27.20 -7.44
N ILE A 37 -4.08 26.56 -8.05
CA ILE A 37 -3.41 27.08 -9.25
C ILE A 37 -4.40 27.19 -10.41
N LEU A 38 -5.12 26.12 -10.72
CA LEU A 38 -6.08 26.09 -11.82
C LEU A 38 -7.22 27.10 -11.62
N ARG A 39 -7.77 27.14 -10.40
CA ARG A 39 -8.90 28.04 -10.09
C ARG A 39 -8.49 29.51 -10.10
N TYR A 40 -7.40 29.86 -9.42
CA TYR A 40 -7.06 31.27 -9.16
C TYR A 40 -6.03 31.85 -10.12
N LEU A 41 -5.11 31.04 -10.65
CA LEU A 41 -4.06 31.52 -11.57
C LEU A 41 -4.42 31.26 -13.03
N CYS A 42 -5.08 30.14 -13.34
CA CYS A 42 -5.49 29.80 -14.70
C CYS A 42 -6.94 30.21 -15.04
N GLY A 43 -7.72 30.65 -14.04
CA GLY A 43 -9.09 31.13 -14.25
C GLY A 43 -10.12 30.04 -14.55
N CYS A 44 -9.86 28.79 -14.18
CA CYS A 44 -10.85 27.72 -14.33
C CYS A 44 -12.00 27.90 -13.32
N ASP A 45 -13.23 28.09 -13.80
CA ASP A 45 -14.41 28.23 -12.94
C ASP A 45 -14.91 26.86 -12.44
N TYR A 46 -14.49 26.47 -11.24
CA TYR A 46 -15.05 25.33 -10.51
C TYR A 46 -16.05 25.84 -9.47
N ARG A 47 -17.34 25.56 -9.70
CA ARG A 47 -18.43 25.92 -8.77
C ARG A 47 -18.61 24.88 -7.69
N LEU A 48 -17.68 24.87 -6.74
CA LEU A 48 -17.79 24.07 -5.51
C LEU A 48 -17.73 25.00 -4.29
N SER A 49 -18.73 24.89 -3.43
CA SER A 49 -18.84 25.63 -2.17
C SER A 49 -19.02 24.64 -1.01
N PRO A 50 -17.93 24.02 -0.52
CA PRO A 50 -18.00 23.08 0.59
C PRO A 50 -18.51 23.79 1.86
N GLY A 51 -19.53 23.22 2.52
CA GLY A 51 -20.04 23.76 3.79
C GLY A 51 -19.08 23.57 4.97
N ILE A 52 -18.14 22.62 4.86
CA ILE A 52 -17.23 22.25 5.93
C ILE A 52 -15.78 22.46 5.46
N SER A 53 -14.99 23.18 6.25
CA SER A 53 -13.53 23.20 6.13
C SER A 53 -12.92 22.33 7.23
N PHE A 54 -11.87 21.57 6.89
CA PHE A 54 -11.14 20.73 7.82
C PHE A 54 -9.65 21.03 7.71
N ASN A 55 -8.99 21.20 8.85
CA ASN A 55 -7.55 21.41 8.93
C ASN A 55 -6.94 20.67 10.12
N TYR A 56 -5.88 19.90 9.89
CA TYR A 56 -5.11 19.26 10.95
C TYR A 56 -3.71 19.87 10.98
N LEU A 57 -3.39 20.56 12.06
CA LEU A 57 -2.16 21.35 12.23
C LEU A 57 -0.95 20.51 12.63
N GLY A 58 -1.15 19.22 12.93
CA GLY A 58 -0.09 18.34 13.39
C GLY A 58 0.13 18.40 14.89
N ASP A 59 1.36 18.06 15.29
CA ASP A 59 1.77 17.97 16.69
C ASP A 59 2.50 19.22 17.14
N PHE A 60 1.98 19.82 18.21
CA PHE A 60 2.42 21.07 18.79
C PHE A 60 2.97 20.78 20.19
N GLY A 61 4.30 20.61 20.31
CA GLY A 61 4.98 20.45 21.60
C GLY A 61 6.12 19.42 21.62
N SER A 62 6.13 18.44 20.71
CA SER A 62 7.17 17.40 20.66
C SER A 62 8.54 17.88 20.15
N GLY A 63 8.62 19.04 19.51
CA GLY A 63 9.87 19.63 18.97
C GLY A 63 10.60 20.59 19.90
N LEU A 64 10.13 20.79 21.14
CA LEU A 64 10.73 21.75 22.10
C LEU A 64 11.71 21.10 23.09
N ASP A 65 11.99 19.80 22.93
CA ASP A 65 12.84 19.05 23.84
C ASP A 65 14.32 19.22 23.45
N ASN A 66 15.04 20.09 24.17
CA ASN A 66 16.46 20.42 23.94
C ASN A 66 17.43 19.30 24.38
N GLY A 67 17.03 18.03 24.38
CA GLY A 67 17.89 16.89 24.73
C GLY A 67 18.37 16.83 26.19
N GLN A 68 17.93 17.75 27.08
CA GLN A 68 18.32 17.80 28.50
C GLN A 68 17.16 17.62 29.50
N GLY A 69 16.03 17.05 29.08
CA GLY A 69 15.00 16.61 30.02
C GLY A 69 14.26 17.78 30.69
N SER A 70 13.30 18.33 29.95
CA SER A 70 12.14 19.14 30.37
C SER A 70 11.97 20.35 29.45
N SER A 71 10.79 20.47 28.84
CA SER A 71 10.43 21.63 28.01
C SER A 71 10.35 22.88 28.88
N LEU A 72 11.20 23.88 28.58
CA LEU A 72 11.21 25.18 29.27
C LEU A 72 9.91 25.99 29.06
N PHE A 73 9.20 25.71 27.96
CA PHE A 73 7.94 26.34 27.62
C PHE A 73 6.84 25.30 27.43
N ARG A 74 5.61 25.63 27.80
CA ARG A 74 4.44 24.79 27.58
C ARG A 74 3.37 25.57 26.86
N PHE A 75 2.58 24.86 26.06
CA PHE A 75 1.38 25.42 25.47
C PHE A 75 0.40 25.74 26.59
N SER A 76 -0.03 27.00 26.72
CA SER A 76 -0.92 27.40 27.81
C SER A 76 -2.37 26.95 27.58
N GLY A 77 -2.79 26.80 26.32
CA GLY A 77 -4.19 26.51 25.96
C GLY A 77 -5.17 27.64 26.27
N ASP A 78 -4.69 28.75 26.85
CA ASP A 78 -5.52 29.88 27.24
C ASP A 78 -6.08 30.63 26.03
N TYR A 79 -7.24 31.25 26.25
CA TYR A 79 -7.82 32.15 25.26
C TYR A 79 -6.90 33.36 25.05
N HIS A 80 -6.40 33.50 23.83
CA HIS A 80 -5.46 34.54 23.43
C HIS A 80 -6.11 35.65 22.58
N GLY A 81 -7.45 35.75 22.62
CA GLY A 81 -8.21 36.70 21.81
C GLY A 81 -8.60 36.13 20.44
N SER A 82 -9.42 36.90 19.71
CA SER A 82 -9.81 36.54 18.35
C SER A 82 -8.69 36.94 17.38
N PRO A 83 -8.11 36.00 16.62
CA PRO A 83 -7.10 36.32 15.61
C PRO A 83 -7.70 36.99 14.37
N VAL A 84 -9.02 37.20 14.35
CA VAL A 84 -9.76 37.68 13.19
C VAL A 84 -10.79 38.73 13.59
N SER A 85 -11.05 39.68 12.68
CA SER A 85 -12.08 40.70 12.85
C SER A 85 -13.47 40.06 13.01
N GLY A 86 -14.29 40.60 13.92
CA GLY A 86 -15.69 40.21 14.08
C GLY A 86 -16.57 40.53 12.86
N HIS A 87 -16.09 41.37 11.94
CA HIS A 87 -16.77 41.69 10.68
C HIS A 87 -16.33 40.81 9.51
N ARG A 88 -15.45 39.82 9.73
CA ARG A 88 -15.03 38.93 8.65
C ARG A 88 -16.19 38.02 8.23
N GLU A 89 -16.49 38.04 6.94
CA GLU A 89 -17.38 37.04 6.32
C GLU A 89 -16.74 35.65 6.34
N ARG A 90 -17.56 34.64 6.65
CA ARG A 90 -17.10 33.26 6.79
C ARG A 90 -17.10 32.57 5.44
N ASP A 91 -15.97 31.94 5.12
CA ASP A 91 -15.81 31.15 3.89
C ASP A 91 -16.49 29.76 3.97
N SER A 92 -16.81 29.28 5.18
CA SER A 92 -17.47 28.00 5.42
C SER A 92 -18.48 28.06 6.59
N VAL A 93 -19.48 27.17 6.53
CA VAL A 93 -20.51 27.03 7.56
C VAL A 93 -19.86 26.51 8.86
N LEU A 94 -19.13 25.41 8.76
CA LEU A 94 -18.35 24.82 9.85
C LEU A 94 -16.86 24.83 9.50
N SER A 95 -16.02 25.27 10.43
CA SER A 95 -14.56 25.17 10.31
C SER A 95 -14.02 24.29 11.43
N VAL A 96 -13.53 23.12 11.05
CA VAL A 96 -12.98 22.11 11.95
C VAL A 96 -11.45 22.20 11.96
N SER A 97 -10.86 22.36 13.14
CA SER A 97 -9.42 22.42 13.32
C SER A 97 -8.98 21.37 14.35
N GLY A 98 -7.96 20.60 14.02
CA GLY A 98 -7.37 19.59 14.91
C GLY A 98 -5.88 19.82 15.14
N LEU A 99 -5.40 19.52 16.34
CA LEU A 99 -3.99 19.58 16.73
C LEU A 99 -3.69 18.59 17.85
N MET A 100 -2.44 18.14 17.97
CA MET A 100 -1.96 17.40 19.15
C MET A 100 -1.19 18.36 20.07
N VAL A 101 -1.45 18.29 21.37
CA VAL A 101 -0.69 18.99 22.43
C VAL A 101 -0.48 18.02 23.57
N ASP A 102 0.76 17.88 24.03
CA ASP A 102 1.15 17.00 25.13
C ASP A 102 0.57 15.57 25.00
N GLY A 103 0.63 15.01 23.80
CA GLY A 103 0.13 13.67 23.49
C GLY A 103 -1.40 13.55 23.45
N ARG A 104 -2.15 14.65 23.53
CA ARG A 104 -3.62 14.67 23.48
C ARG A 104 -4.12 15.38 22.22
N MET A 105 -5.07 14.74 21.53
CA MET A 105 -5.76 15.34 20.39
C MET A 105 -6.79 16.37 20.87
N ASN A 106 -6.66 17.59 20.37
CA ASN A 106 -7.63 18.66 20.53
C ASN A 106 -8.29 18.92 19.18
N LEU A 107 -9.62 18.88 19.15
CA LEU A 107 -10.43 19.20 17.97
C LEU A 107 -11.42 20.30 18.34
N SER A 108 -11.47 21.35 17.53
CA SER A 108 -12.40 22.47 17.69
C SER A 108 -13.24 22.65 16.43
N ILE A 109 -14.49 23.07 16.62
CA ILE A 109 -15.41 23.43 15.53
C ILE A 109 -15.80 24.89 15.73
N ASN A 110 -15.42 25.74 14.79
CA ASN A 110 -15.84 27.13 14.74
C ASN A 110 -17.11 27.23 13.90
N TYR A 111 -18.17 27.84 14.43
CA TYR A 111 -19.48 27.97 13.80
C TYR A 111 -20.13 29.33 14.10
N SER A 112 -21.21 29.67 13.41
CA SER A 112 -22.03 30.85 13.73
C SER A 112 -23.16 30.49 14.70
N ARG A 113 -23.26 31.25 15.81
CA ARG A 113 -24.37 31.11 16.78
C ARG A 113 -25.72 31.55 16.24
N GLU A 114 -25.75 32.29 15.14
CA GLU A 114 -26.99 32.63 14.42
C GLU A 114 -27.51 31.45 13.59
N GLN A 115 -26.65 30.47 13.27
CA GLN A 115 -27.00 29.31 12.47
C GLN A 115 -27.17 28.04 13.29
N PHE A 116 -26.41 27.88 14.39
CA PHE A 116 -26.45 26.67 15.22
C PHE A 116 -26.46 26.99 16.71
N HIS A 117 -27.23 26.20 17.44
CA HIS A 117 -27.17 26.15 18.90
C HIS A 117 -25.92 25.40 19.36
N GLU A 118 -25.38 25.79 20.52
CA GLU A 118 -24.21 25.15 21.12
C GLU A 118 -24.43 23.66 21.40
N GLU A 119 -25.62 23.29 21.86
CA GLU A 119 -26.03 21.91 22.12
C GLU A 119 -25.90 21.02 20.88
N THR A 120 -26.24 21.54 19.69
CA THR A 120 -26.11 20.81 18.43
C THR A 120 -24.65 20.52 18.09
N ILE A 121 -23.77 21.50 18.28
CA ILE A 121 -22.33 21.34 18.01
C ILE A 121 -21.67 20.44 19.05
N GLN A 122 -22.07 20.52 20.32
CA GLN A 122 -21.64 19.59 21.35
C GLN A 122 -22.08 18.15 21.06
N GLY A 123 -23.29 17.96 20.53
CA GLY A 123 -23.76 16.68 20.02
C GLY A 123 -22.88 16.14 18.89
N LEU A 124 -22.52 16.99 17.93
CA LEU A 124 -21.62 16.63 16.83
C LEU A 124 -20.21 16.25 17.33
N LEU A 125 -19.62 17.03 18.25
CA LEU A 125 -18.33 16.72 18.85
C LEU A 125 -18.35 15.40 19.63
N SER A 126 -19.42 15.15 20.38
CA SER A 126 -19.61 13.90 21.13
C SER A 126 -19.72 12.70 20.18
N ALA A 127 -20.49 12.82 19.11
CA ALA A 127 -20.62 11.80 18.07
C ALA A 127 -19.28 11.55 17.36
N TYR A 128 -18.55 12.61 17.00
CA TYR A 128 -17.22 12.50 16.40
C TYR A 128 -16.25 11.77 17.33
N ARG A 129 -16.19 12.16 18.60
CA ARG A 129 -15.32 11.53 19.61
C ARG A 129 -15.66 10.05 19.80
N SER A 130 -16.94 9.73 19.92
CA SER A 130 -17.40 8.34 20.03
C SER A 130 -16.98 7.51 18.81
N ARG A 131 -17.19 8.05 17.60
CA ARG A 131 -16.82 7.37 16.35
C ARG A 131 -15.30 7.19 16.22
N LEU A 132 -14.51 8.20 16.58
CA LEU A 132 -13.05 8.12 16.55
C LEU A 132 -12.52 7.08 17.55
N ASN A 133 -13.04 7.04 18.77
CA ASN A 133 -12.66 6.03 19.76
C ASN A 133 -13.03 4.61 19.30
N SER A 134 -14.20 4.44 18.68
CA SER A 134 -14.62 3.16 18.11
C SER A 134 -13.68 2.73 16.97
N LEU A 135 -13.30 3.65 16.08
CA LEU A 135 -12.32 3.41 15.01
C LEU A 135 -10.98 2.96 15.57
N ILE A 136 -10.45 3.69 16.56
CA ILE A 136 -9.19 3.34 17.23
C ILE A 136 -9.29 1.93 17.84
N GLY A 137 -10.40 1.61 18.52
CA GLY A 137 -10.60 0.28 19.09
C GLY A 137 -10.57 -0.84 18.05
N ILE A 138 -11.32 -0.70 16.96
CA ILE A 138 -11.38 -1.69 15.87
C ILE A 138 -9.98 -1.88 15.25
N LEU A 139 -9.33 -0.78 14.87
CA LEU A 139 -8.03 -0.82 14.20
C LEU A 139 -6.89 -1.30 15.10
N SER A 140 -7.01 -1.13 16.41
CA SER A 140 -6.01 -1.65 17.36
C SER A 140 -6.08 -3.17 17.51
N SER A 141 -7.22 -3.79 17.22
CA SER A 141 -7.39 -5.25 17.19
C SER A 141 -7.22 -5.86 15.81
N GLU A 142 -7.27 -5.05 14.76
CA GLU A 142 -7.13 -5.52 13.39
C GLU A 142 -5.69 -5.96 13.11
N THR A 143 -5.53 -7.16 12.59
CA THR A 143 -4.23 -7.72 12.18
C THR A 143 -4.18 -8.03 10.69
N GLY A 144 -5.31 -7.89 10.01
CA GLY A 144 -5.45 -8.02 8.57
C GLY A 144 -4.56 -7.04 7.82
N HIS A 145 -3.86 -7.58 6.83
CA HIS A 145 -3.20 -6.76 5.83
C HIS A 145 -4.22 -6.48 4.72
N HIS A 146 -4.43 -5.20 4.42
CA HIS A 146 -5.36 -4.75 3.38
C HIS A 146 -4.60 -3.88 2.39
N PRO A 147 -3.84 -4.48 1.45
CA PRO A 147 -3.16 -3.71 0.43
C PRO A 147 -4.21 -3.06 -0.48
N THR A 148 -3.95 -1.83 -0.87
CA THR A 148 -4.85 -1.07 -1.76
C THR A 148 -4.08 -0.55 -2.96
N PRO A 149 -4.74 -0.17 -4.06
CA PRO A 149 -4.06 0.28 -5.28
C PRO A 149 -3.02 1.39 -5.05
N VAL A 150 -3.22 2.30 -4.09
CA VAL A 150 -2.26 3.38 -3.81
C VAL A 150 -0.96 2.91 -3.15
N ASP A 151 -0.95 1.70 -2.58
CA ASP A 151 0.25 1.07 -2.01
C ASP A 151 1.13 0.42 -3.09
N LEU A 152 0.57 0.17 -4.28
CA LEU A 152 1.22 -0.50 -5.38
C LEU A 152 1.91 0.48 -6.34
N THR A 153 2.92 -0.02 -7.05
CA THR A 153 3.55 0.72 -8.14
C THR A 153 2.55 0.95 -9.28
N PHE A 154 1.78 -0.08 -9.65
CA PHE A 154 0.67 0.03 -10.60
C PHE A 154 -0.65 0.32 -9.87
N LYS A 155 -1.13 1.56 -10.01
CA LYS A 155 -2.33 2.07 -9.32
C LYS A 155 -3.63 1.92 -10.12
N GLY A 156 -3.59 1.24 -11.25
CA GLY A 156 -4.73 1.12 -12.18
C GLY A 156 -5.65 -0.07 -11.88
N LEU A 157 -5.47 -0.74 -10.74
CA LEU A 157 -6.35 -1.81 -10.29
C LEU A 157 -7.48 -1.27 -9.44
N GLU A 158 -8.62 -1.95 -9.49
CA GLU A 158 -9.70 -1.75 -8.52
C GLU A 158 -9.34 -2.41 -7.18
N ILE A 159 -9.93 -1.91 -6.10
CA ILE A 159 -9.65 -2.39 -4.74
C ILE A 159 -9.98 -3.90 -4.63
N GLU A 160 -11.07 -4.34 -5.26
CA GLU A 160 -11.50 -5.74 -5.27
C GLU A 160 -10.47 -6.66 -5.92
N ASP A 161 -9.80 -6.19 -6.97
CA ASP A 161 -8.80 -6.98 -7.69
C ASP A 161 -7.52 -7.10 -6.87
N VAL A 162 -7.11 -6.03 -6.19
CA VAL A 162 -5.97 -6.06 -5.25
C VAL A 162 -6.23 -7.04 -4.11
N LEU A 163 -7.44 -7.02 -3.52
CA LEU A 163 -7.80 -7.93 -2.44
C LEU A 163 -7.85 -9.39 -2.91
N LYS A 164 -8.38 -9.65 -4.10
CA LYS A 164 -8.36 -11.01 -4.70
C LYS A 164 -6.92 -11.47 -4.93
N LEU A 165 -6.09 -10.63 -5.53
CA LEU A 165 -4.67 -10.93 -5.76
C LEU A 165 -3.96 -11.25 -4.44
N ASP A 166 -4.09 -10.39 -3.43
CA ASP A 166 -3.44 -10.61 -2.13
C ASP A 166 -3.91 -11.90 -1.46
N SER A 167 -5.21 -12.20 -1.52
CA SER A 167 -5.73 -13.46 -0.97
C SER A 167 -5.22 -14.71 -1.69
N SER A 168 -4.90 -14.61 -2.99
CA SER A 168 -4.49 -15.74 -3.82
C SER A 168 -2.98 -16.02 -3.74
N VAL A 169 -2.14 -14.98 -3.70
CA VAL A 169 -0.68 -15.12 -3.82
C VAL A 169 0.11 -14.45 -2.69
N GLY A 170 -0.55 -13.71 -1.78
CA GLY A 170 0.12 -12.84 -0.82
C GLY A 170 0.87 -11.73 -1.54
N LEU A 171 0.17 -10.65 -1.90
CA LEU A 171 0.67 -9.64 -2.82
C LEU A 171 1.78 -8.80 -2.18
N GLU A 172 2.85 -8.56 -2.92
CA GLU A 172 3.91 -7.61 -2.57
C GLU A 172 3.82 -6.34 -3.39
N ASP A 173 3.75 -6.45 -4.73
CA ASP A 173 3.63 -5.31 -5.63
C ASP A 173 3.12 -5.73 -7.02
N VAL A 174 2.68 -4.75 -7.82
CA VAL A 174 2.22 -4.93 -9.20
C VAL A 174 2.87 -3.88 -10.09
N TYR A 175 3.36 -4.30 -11.26
CA TYR A 175 3.99 -3.43 -12.25
C TYR A 175 3.33 -3.59 -13.62
N PRO A 176 3.27 -2.51 -14.42
CA PRO A 176 3.08 -2.67 -15.86
C PRO A 176 4.33 -3.33 -16.46
N LEU A 177 4.15 -4.13 -17.50
CA LEU A 177 5.30 -4.70 -18.22
C LEU A 177 6.01 -3.63 -19.04
N SER A 178 7.34 -3.73 -19.10
CA SER A 178 8.14 -3.02 -20.09
C SER A 178 7.78 -3.44 -21.53
N PRO A 179 8.03 -2.60 -22.54
CA PRO A 179 7.78 -2.96 -23.95
C PRO A 179 8.46 -4.28 -24.37
N LEU A 180 9.66 -4.55 -23.86
CA LEU A 180 10.36 -5.81 -24.13
C LEU A 180 9.63 -7.01 -23.52
N GLN A 181 9.23 -6.92 -22.25
CA GLN A 181 8.48 -8.01 -21.60
C GLN A 181 7.14 -8.29 -22.29
N GLN A 182 6.45 -7.25 -22.77
CA GLN A 182 5.22 -7.42 -23.55
C GLN A 182 5.47 -8.20 -24.85
N GLY A 183 6.55 -7.87 -25.58
CA GLY A 183 6.95 -8.60 -26.78
C GLY A 183 7.29 -10.06 -26.49
N LEU A 184 8.07 -10.33 -25.44
CA LEU A 184 8.41 -11.68 -25.00
C LEU A 184 7.17 -12.50 -24.64
N TYR A 185 6.25 -11.92 -23.87
CA TYR A 185 5.00 -12.59 -23.50
C TYR A 185 4.13 -12.89 -24.72
N TYR A 186 4.01 -11.93 -25.66
CA TYR A 186 3.26 -12.14 -26.90
C TYR A 186 3.81 -13.30 -27.73
N HIS A 187 5.14 -13.40 -27.88
CA HIS A 187 5.77 -14.51 -28.59
C HIS A 187 5.50 -15.86 -27.91
N TRP A 188 5.61 -15.91 -26.58
CA TRP A 188 5.29 -17.10 -25.80
C TRP A 188 3.82 -17.51 -25.96
N ALA A 189 2.88 -16.56 -25.84
CA ALA A 189 1.45 -16.81 -25.97
C ALA A 189 1.04 -17.26 -27.39
N SER A 190 1.72 -16.72 -28.41
CA SER A 190 1.45 -17.06 -29.82
C SER A 190 2.06 -18.41 -30.24
N SER A 191 3.06 -18.90 -29.53
CA SER A 191 3.73 -20.18 -29.84
C SER A 191 4.23 -20.87 -28.56
N PRO A 192 3.33 -21.47 -27.76
CA PRO A 192 3.68 -22.02 -26.43
C PRO A 192 4.65 -23.22 -26.44
N THR A 193 4.87 -23.83 -27.61
CA THR A 193 5.85 -24.91 -27.82
C THR A 193 7.21 -24.40 -28.27
N SER A 194 7.34 -23.11 -28.54
CA SER A 194 8.58 -22.49 -28.97
C SER A 194 9.59 -22.44 -27.83
N GLU A 195 10.85 -22.78 -28.12
CA GLU A 195 11.97 -22.67 -27.18
C GLU A 195 12.68 -21.32 -27.29
N VAL A 196 12.14 -20.38 -28.08
CA VAL A 196 12.70 -19.03 -28.21
C VAL A 196 12.66 -18.33 -26.84
N TYR A 197 13.79 -17.73 -26.45
CA TYR A 197 14.05 -17.13 -25.13
C TYR A 197 14.20 -18.12 -23.96
N PHE A 198 14.20 -19.43 -24.22
CA PHE A 198 14.57 -20.41 -23.21
C PHE A 198 16.10 -20.51 -23.12
N GLU A 199 16.65 -20.18 -21.96
CA GLU A 199 18.07 -20.40 -21.66
C GLU A 199 18.23 -21.46 -20.57
N GLN A 200 19.11 -22.42 -20.82
CA GLN A 200 19.48 -23.45 -19.87
C GLN A 200 20.97 -23.38 -19.59
N MET A 201 21.32 -23.15 -18.33
CA MET A 201 22.70 -23.21 -17.85
C MET A 201 22.91 -24.53 -17.10
N SER A 202 24.02 -25.21 -17.38
CA SER A 202 24.38 -26.46 -16.71
C SER A 202 25.82 -26.36 -16.18
N TYR A 203 26.03 -26.92 -15.00
CA TYR A 203 27.33 -26.92 -14.34
C TYR A 203 27.68 -28.34 -13.89
N ARG A 204 28.94 -28.73 -14.09
CA ARG A 204 29.50 -29.94 -13.50
C ARG A 204 30.11 -29.57 -12.15
N VAL A 205 29.62 -30.21 -11.08
CA VAL A 205 30.13 -30.02 -9.71
C VAL A 205 30.86 -31.28 -9.31
N GLU A 206 32.14 -31.18 -8.94
CA GLU A 206 32.93 -32.32 -8.47
C GLU A 206 33.01 -32.30 -6.93
N GLY A 207 32.71 -33.43 -6.29
CA GLY A 207 32.75 -33.58 -4.83
C GLY A 207 31.44 -34.07 -4.21
N LEU A 208 31.32 -33.89 -2.89
CA LEU A 208 30.13 -34.25 -2.12
C LEU A 208 29.08 -33.14 -2.25
N LEU A 209 27.89 -33.50 -2.70
CA LEU A 209 26.76 -32.59 -2.85
C LEU A 209 25.76 -32.77 -1.71
N ASP A 210 25.54 -31.72 -0.93
CA ASP A 210 24.49 -31.66 0.09
C ASP A 210 23.26 -30.97 -0.50
N VAL A 211 22.27 -31.78 -0.89
CA VAL A 211 21.09 -31.30 -1.60
C VAL A 211 20.18 -30.45 -0.70
N ASP A 212 20.16 -30.72 0.60
CA ASP A 212 19.30 -30.01 1.54
C ASP A 212 19.85 -28.58 1.78
N LYS A 213 21.18 -28.44 1.72
CA LYS A 213 21.83 -27.12 1.68
C LYS A 213 21.56 -26.35 0.40
N ILE A 214 21.47 -27.03 -0.75
CA ILE A 214 21.12 -26.37 -2.00
C ILE A 214 19.68 -25.87 -1.96
N GLU A 215 18.76 -26.71 -1.49
CA GLU A 215 17.36 -26.33 -1.39
C GLU A 215 17.15 -25.15 -0.43
N SER A 216 17.78 -25.17 0.75
CA SER A 216 17.70 -24.06 1.71
C SER A 216 18.35 -22.78 1.16
N SER A 217 19.45 -22.89 0.43
CA SER A 217 20.09 -21.74 -0.25
C SER A 217 19.19 -21.17 -1.35
N TYR A 218 18.56 -22.03 -2.15
CA TYR A 218 17.62 -21.60 -3.18
C TYR A 218 16.39 -20.91 -2.59
N ARG A 219 15.78 -21.49 -1.55
CA ARG A 219 14.66 -20.84 -0.83
C ARG A 219 15.07 -19.48 -0.27
N SER A 220 16.30 -19.33 0.22
CA SER A 220 16.82 -18.06 0.69
C SER A 220 16.98 -17.03 -0.44
N LEU A 221 17.43 -17.45 -1.63
CA LEU A 221 17.49 -16.59 -2.82
C LEU A 221 16.09 -16.17 -3.27
N VAL A 222 15.14 -17.11 -3.37
CA VAL A 222 13.76 -16.82 -3.76
C VAL A 222 13.10 -15.87 -2.76
N SER A 223 13.32 -16.07 -1.45
CA SER A 223 12.80 -15.17 -0.40
C SER A 223 13.46 -13.78 -0.43
N ARG A 224 14.72 -13.68 -0.86
CA ARG A 224 15.43 -12.40 -0.94
C ARG A 224 15.14 -11.59 -2.21
N HIS A 225 14.92 -12.26 -3.35
CA HIS A 225 14.86 -11.61 -4.66
C HIS A 225 13.45 -11.65 -5.27
N ALA A 226 12.78 -10.50 -5.32
CA ALA A 226 11.42 -10.33 -5.85
C ALA A 226 11.23 -10.90 -7.26
N VAL A 227 12.23 -10.78 -8.14
CA VAL A 227 12.18 -11.31 -9.52
C VAL A 227 11.94 -12.83 -9.56
N LEU A 228 12.38 -13.58 -8.54
CA LEU A 228 12.18 -15.02 -8.45
C LEU A 228 10.79 -15.40 -7.90
N ARG A 229 10.02 -14.42 -7.40
CA ARG A 229 8.64 -14.57 -6.94
C ARG A 229 7.66 -13.82 -7.84
N THR A 230 8.13 -13.44 -9.03
CA THR A 230 7.38 -12.65 -9.99
C THR A 230 6.73 -13.57 -11.02
N PHE A 231 5.47 -13.34 -11.32
CA PHE A 231 4.75 -13.98 -12.41
C PHE A 231 3.97 -12.94 -13.22
N PHE A 232 3.37 -13.38 -14.33
CA PHE A 232 2.62 -12.51 -15.24
C PHE A 232 1.19 -13.01 -15.34
N THR A 233 0.21 -12.08 -15.35
CA THR A 233 -1.21 -12.42 -15.50
C THR A 233 -1.93 -11.35 -16.32
N GLN A 234 -2.99 -11.75 -17.02
CA GLN A 234 -3.92 -10.86 -17.73
C GLN A 234 -5.31 -10.83 -17.07
N ASP A 235 -5.48 -11.51 -15.93
CA ASP A 235 -6.81 -11.71 -15.32
C ASP A 235 -7.35 -10.46 -14.61
N TYR A 236 -6.52 -9.42 -14.46
CA TYR A 236 -6.82 -8.22 -13.68
C TYR A 236 -6.49 -6.94 -14.46
N GLY A 237 -7.31 -5.90 -14.32
CA GLY A 237 -7.02 -4.56 -14.83
C GLY A 237 -6.95 -4.42 -16.36
N ASP A 238 -7.63 -5.32 -17.10
CA ASP A 238 -7.72 -5.34 -18.58
C ASP A 238 -6.37 -5.25 -19.31
N ARG A 239 -5.29 -5.71 -18.67
CA ARG A 239 -3.95 -5.65 -19.22
C ARG A 239 -3.04 -6.72 -18.65
N LEU A 240 -1.95 -6.97 -19.35
CA LEU A 240 -0.87 -7.81 -18.85
C LEU A 240 -0.12 -7.09 -17.73
N LEU A 241 0.01 -7.77 -16.60
CA LEU A 241 0.62 -7.27 -15.38
C LEU A 241 1.74 -8.20 -14.91
N GLN A 242 2.76 -7.60 -14.29
CA GLN A 242 3.81 -8.29 -13.59
C GLN A 242 3.48 -8.22 -12.10
N VAL A 243 3.22 -9.38 -11.48
CA VAL A 243 2.81 -9.49 -10.09
C VAL A 243 3.93 -10.09 -9.27
N VAL A 244 4.26 -9.45 -8.15
CA VAL A 244 5.26 -9.92 -7.19
C VAL A 244 4.55 -10.50 -5.99
N ALA A 245 4.80 -11.77 -5.69
CA ALA A 245 4.34 -12.41 -4.47
C ALA A 245 5.32 -12.16 -3.31
N ARG A 246 4.79 -11.98 -2.11
CA ARG A 246 5.55 -11.75 -0.86
C ARG A 246 6.35 -12.98 -0.45
N SER A 247 5.80 -14.16 -0.71
CA SER A 247 6.47 -15.42 -0.49
C SER A 247 6.14 -16.39 -1.63
N PHE A 248 7.06 -17.31 -1.90
CA PHE A 248 6.85 -18.40 -2.84
C PHE A 248 6.72 -19.69 -2.05
N SER A 249 5.61 -20.40 -2.25
CA SER A 249 5.29 -21.66 -1.58
C SER A 249 5.40 -22.89 -2.49
N GLY A 250 5.95 -22.75 -3.70
CA GLY A 250 6.10 -23.87 -4.62
C GLY A 250 7.18 -24.87 -4.20
N ASP A 251 6.95 -26.14 -4.51
CA ASP A 251 7.87 -27.23 -4.21
C ASP A 251 9.12 -27.18 -5.10
N SER A 252 10.30 -27.34 -4.49
CA SER A 252 11.55 -27.50 -5.23
C SER A 252 11.56 -28.88 -5.91
N VAL A 253 11.32 -28.95 -7.21
CA VAL A 253 11.38 -30.23 -7.94
C VAL A 253 12.82 -30.51 -8.37
N ILE A 254 13.36 -31.58 -7.80
CA ILE A 254 14.70 -32.06 -8.09
C ILE A 254 14.60 -33.15 -9.17
N LEU A 255 14.98 -32.82 -10.41
CA LEU A 255 14.82 -33.70 -11.57
C LEU A 255 16.10 -34.46 -11.92
N MET A 256 15.95 -35.78 -12.03
CA MET A 256 16.97 -36.72 -12.48
C MET A 256 16.92 -36.85 -14.01
N LEU A 257 17.95 -36.39 -14.72
CA LEU A 257 18.02 -36.56 -16.18
C LEU A 257 18.62 -37.93 -16.55
N PRO A 258 17.94 -38.76 -17.36
CA PRO A 258 18.49 -40.04 -17.82
C PRO A 258 19.62 -39.83 -18.84
N GLY A 259 20.72 -40.59 -18.75
CA GLY A 259 21.77 -40.67 -19.78
C GLY A 259 23.17 -40.15 -19.43
N ILE A 260 23.39 -39.63 -18.22
CA ILE A 260 24.73 -39.22 -17.76
C ILE A 260 25.39 -40.37 -16.99
N PRO A 261 26.55 -40.92 -17.42
CA PRO A 261 27.18 -42.06 -16.77
C PRO A 261 27.58 -41.77 -15.31
N ILE A 262 27.08 -42.61 -14.39
CA ILE A 262 27.04 -42.42 -12.93
C ILE A 262 28.40 -42.66 -12.25
N SER A 263 29.42 -43.14 -12.97
CA SER A 263 30.66 -43.69 -12.40
C SER A 263 31.64 -42.67 -11.78
N LEU A 264 31.30 -41.38 -11.68
CA LEU A 264 32.20 -40.32 -11.21
C LEU A 264 31.75 -39.56 -9.94
N PHE A 265 30.61 -39.91 -9.32
CA PHE A 265 30.07 -39.11 -8.21
C PHE A 265 29.66 -39.96 -7.00
N ARG A 266 30.31 -39.74 -5.85
CA ARG A 266 29.82 -40.19 -4.53
C ARG A 266 29.00 -39.05 -3.93
N ILE A 267 27.68 -39.22 -3.87
CA ILE A 267 26.76 -38.32 -3.19
C ILE A 267 26.34 -38.99 -1.88
N SER A 268 26.62 -38.37 -0.74
CA SER A 268 26.14 -38.81 0.57
C SER A 268 24.73 -38.26 0.80
N ARG A 269 23.71 -38.96 0.30
CA ARG A 269 22.38 -38.94 0.91
C ARG A 269 22.22 -40.27 1.65
N ARG A 270 21.71 -40.24 2.89
CA ARG A 270 20.96 -41.40 3.39
C ARG A 270 19.79 -41.60 2.41
N GLY A 271 19.97 -42.48 1.43
CA GLY A 271 19.03 -42.74 0.33
C GLY A 271 19.51 -42.23 -1.04
N THR A 272 19.97 -43.16 -1.88
CA THR A 272 20.61 -43.00 -3.20
C THR A 272 19.67 -42.65 -4.35
N VAL A 273 19.91 -41.54 -5.07
CA VAL A 273 19.73 -41.37 -6.55
C VAL A 273 20.60 -40.17 -7.07
N PRO A 274 21.29 -40.23 -8.23
CA PRO A 274 22.32 -39.22 -8.64
C PRO A 274 21.87 -38.02 -9.51
N LEU A 275 21.81 -36.81 -8.95
CA LEU A 275 21.36 -35.61 -9.69
C LEU A 275 22.44 -34.95 -10.56
N ALA A 276 22.14 -34.76 -11.84
CA ALA A 276 22.61 -33.58 -12.56
C ALA A 276 21.78 -32.39 -12.08
N LEU A 277 22.41 -31.40 -11.44
CA LEU A 277 21.70 -30.19 -11.05
C LEU A 277 21.43 -29.35 -12.30
N THR A 278 20.29 -29.64 -12.93
CA THR A 278 19.67 -28.69 -13.84
C THR A 278 18.92 -27.71 -12.96
N CYS A 279 19.59 -26.62 -12.58
CA CYS A 279 18.92 -25.57 -11.85
C CYS A 279 18.03 -24.81 -12.83
N ILE A 280 16.75 -24.69 -12.45
CA ILE A 280 15.70 -23.88 -13.05
C ILE A 280 15.04 -24.52 -14.29
N ARG A 281 14.18 -25.51 -14.03
CA ARG A 281 12.87 -25.47 -14.68
C ARG A 281 12.19 -24.24 -14.07
N ALA A 282 12.31 -23.08 -14.71
CA ALA A 282 11.36 -22.01 -14.44
C ALA A 282 10.02 -22.65 -14.74
N HIS A 283 9.20 -22.86 -13.71
CA HIS A 283 7.84 -23.29 -13.95
C HIS A 283 7.28 -22.37 -15.02
N ARG A 284 6.65 -22.97 -16.04
CA ARG A 284 5.76 -22.25 -16.95
C ARG A 284 4.79 -21.48 -16.05
N CYS A 285 5.09 -20.23 -15.74
CA CYS A 285 4.15 -19.29 -15.18
C CYS A 285 3.33 -18.83 -16.38
N ALA A 286 2.39 -19.68 -16.75
CA ALA A 286 1.16 -19.31 -17.43
C ALA A 286 0.14 -19.01 -16.33
#